data_AF-A0A9X0CW54-F1
#
_entry.id   AF-A0A9X0CW54-F1
#
_cell.length_a   1.000
_cell.length_b   1.000
_cell.length_c   1.000
_cell.angle_alpha   90.00
_cell.angle_beta   90.00
_cell.angle_gamma   90.00
#
_symmetry.space_group_name_H-M   'P 1'
#
loop_
_entity.id
_entity.type
_entity.pdbx_description
1 polymer ?
#
loop_
_entity_poly.entity_id
_entity_poly.type
_entity_poly.pdbx_seq_one_letter_code
_entity_poly.pdbx_strand_id
1 'polypeptide(L)'
;MLLFAFGLMMLATAAAGEDVITAASFIIPNTKPPAGLQPSVVGKVTMTQPRSGGNTIMEVHLKGLPPTPRHGFHIHEYGDIFTQGCQSTGSHYNPENYHHGAPGDEIRHVGDLGNLVSNEAGYINAKIIDRLVSLRPTQFSCWKSICDS
;
A
#
# COMPACT_ATOMS: atom_id res chain seq x y z
N MET A 1 -0.85 14.12 3.56
CA MET A 1 0.44 13.46 3.29
C MET A 1 1.05 12.83 4.54
N LEU A 2 0.71 11.57 4.74
CA LEU A 2 1.16 10.72 5.83
C LEU A 2 2.19 9.72 5.28
N LEU A 3 3.37 9.66 5.91
CA LEU A 3 4.53 8.89 5.42
C LEU A 3 4.56 7.53 6.12
N PHE A 4 4.72 6.41 5.39
CA PHE A 4 4.69 5.06 5.97
C PHE A 4 5.91 4.18 5.68
N ALA A 5 6.50 3.73 6.78
CA ALA A 5 7.60 2.82 7.03
C ALA A 5 7.56 1.28 6.80
N PHE A 6 8.52 0.66 6.10
CA PHE A 6 8.83 -0.77 6.10
C PHE A 6 10.27 -1.02 6.55
N GLY A 7 10.43 -1.84 7.60
CA GLY A 7 11.59 -2.72 7.76
C GLY A 7 11.21 -4.08 7.14
N LEU A 8 11.98 -4.53 6.15
CA LEU A 8 11.78 -5.79 5.46
C LEU A 8 12.10 -6.97 6.41
N MET A 9 11.08 -7.61 6.98
CA MET A 9 11.16 -9.03 7.35
C MET A 9 10.18 -9.79 6.47
N MET A 10 10.64 -10.20 5.29
CA MET A 10 9.90 -11.17 4.49
C MET A 10 9.95 -12.52 5.20
N LEU A 11 8.80 -12.95 5.70
CA LEU A 11 8.51 -14.38 5.77
C LEU A 11 7.49 -14.66 4.66
N ALA A 12 7.98 -14.86 3.44
CA ALA A 12 7.18 -15.50 2.39
C ALA A 12 7.02 -16.98 2.78
N THR A 13 6.12 -17.27 3.71
CA THR A 13 5.74 -18.65 3.99
C THR A 13 4.80 -19.10 2.89
N ALA A 14 5.32 -19.86 1.93
CA ALA A 14 4.48 -20.84 1.27
C ALA A 14 4.08 -21.85 2.35
N ALA A 15 2.89 -21.71 2.94
CA ALA A 15 2.33 -22.81 3.71
C ALA A 15 2.17 -23.96 2.71
N ALA A 16 2.88 -25.07 2.94
CA ALA A 16 2.82 -26.24 2.08
C ALA A 16 1.35 -26.71 2.01
N GLY A 17 0.68 -26.43 0.88
CA GLY A 17 -0.73 -26.78 0.64
C GLY A 17 -1.60 -25.65 0.08
N GLU A 18 -1.19 -24.38 0.21
CA GLU A 18 -1.93 -23.23 -0.33
C GLU A 18 -1.24 -22.72 -1.60
N ASP A 19 -1.90 -22.76 -2.77
CA ASP A 19 -1.40 -22.26 -4.06
C ASP A 19 -1.47 -20.72 -4.15
N VAL A 20 -1.07 -20.04 -3.07
CA VAL A 20 -1.24 -18.60 -2.85
C VAL A 20 0.09 -17.98 -2.42
N ILE A 21 0.42 -16.85 -3.03
CA ILE A 21 1.52 -15.97 -2.62
C ILE A 21 0.96 -14.98 -1.62
N THR A 22 1.60 -14.86 -0.46
CA THR A 22 1.22 -13.88 0.57
C THR A 22 2.38 -12.91 0.81
N ALA A 23 2.06 -11.62 0.88
CA ALA A 23 2.97 -10.56 1.30
C ALA A 23 2.30 -9.73 2.40
N ALA A 24 3.11 -9.14 3.27
CA ALA A 24 2.60 -8.23 4.30
C ALA A 24 3.38 -6.92 4.27
N SER A 25 2.64 -5.84 4.45
CA SER A 25 3.15 -4.50 4.70
C SER A 25 2.78 -4.02 6.07
N PHE A 26 3.74 -3.40 6.73
CA PHE A 26 3.48 -2.65 7.95
C PHE A 26 3.52 -1.18 7.62
N ILE A 27 2.58 -0.46 8.19
CA ILE A 27 2.53 0.99 8.17
C ILE A 27 3.00 1.44 9.54
N ILE A 28 4.09 2.21 9.59
CA ILE A 28 4.59 2.86 10.81
C ILE A 28 4.65 4.37 10.61
N PRO A 29 4.69 5.17 11.69
CA PRO A 29 4.52 6.60 11.61
C PRO A 29 5.67 7.27 10.88
N ASN A 30 5.36 8.39 10.25
CA ASN A 30 6.34 9.29 9.68
C ASN A 30 7.34 9.76 10.74
N THR A 31 8.63 9.59 10.49
CA THR A 31 9.71 10.05 11.37
C THR A 31 10.02 11.55 11.24
N LYS A 32 9.50 12.22 10.19
CA LYS A 32 9.66 13.66 9.90
C LYS A 32 8.32 14.29 9.44
N PRO A 33 7.32 14.41 10.32
CA PRO A 33 6.06 15.06 9.99
C PRO A 33 6.22 16.56 9.72
N PRO A 34 5.46 17.13 8.76
CA PRO A 34 5.26 18.58 8.70
C PRO A 34 4.75 19.11 10.04
N ALA A 35 5.17 20.31 10.42
CA ALA A 35 4.74 20.93 11.67
C ALA A 35 3.20 21.00 11.75
N GLY A 36 2.61 20.54 12.87
CA GLY A 36 1.17 20.57 13.11
C GLY A 36 0.38 19.31 12.71
N LEU A 37 1.02 18.32 12.07
CA LEU A 37 0.41 17.03 11.74
C LEU A 37 1.13 15.90 12.49
N GLN A 38 0.51 15.37 13.54
CA GLN A 38 1.03 14.20 14.28
C GLN A 38 0.11 12.97 14.22
N PRO A 39 -0.47 12.54 13.08
CA PRO A 39 -1.21 11.29 13.09
C PRO A 39 -0.23 10.12 13.29
N SER A 40 -0.37 9.42 14.40
CA SER A 40 0.43 8.24 14.77
C SER A 40 -0.07 7.01 14.01
N VAL A 41 -0.20 7.13 12.69
CA VAL A 41 -0.81 6.08 11.88
C VAL A 41 0.06 4.86 11.90
N VAL A 42 -0.55 3.75 12.30
CA VAL A 42 0.10 2.45 12.28
C VAL A 42 -0.87 1.42 11.76
N GLY A 43 -0.34 0.35 11.18
CA GLY A 43 -1.21 -0.71 10.68
C GLY A 43 -0.48 -1.77 9.89
N LYS A 44 -1.28 -2.62 9.26
CA LYS A 44 -0.82 -3.71 8.42
C LYS A 44 -1.68 -3.81 7.17
N VAL A 45 -1.06 -4.07 6.03
CA VAL A 45 -1.71 -4.49 4.79
C VAL A 45 -1.27 -5.91 4.48
N THR A 46 -2.18 -6.86 4.41
CA THR A 46 -1.85 -8.23 3.98
C THR A 46 -2.33 -8.40 2.54
N MET A 47 -1.43 -8.84 1.66
CA MET A 47 -1.72 -9.05 0.25
C MET A 47 -1.65 -10.53 -0.06
N THR A 48 -2.62 -11.03 -0.83
CA THR A 48 -2.67 -12.43 -1.27
C THR A 48 -2.99 -12.49 -2.76
N GLN A 49 -2.33 -13.40 -3.47
CA GLN A 49 -2.56 -13.64 -4.90
C GLN A 49 -2.37 -15.12 -5.23
N PRO A 50 -3.25 -15.76 -6.01
CA PRO A 50 -3.00 -17.11 -6.51
C PRO A 50 -1.70 -17.17 -7.30
N ARG A 51 -0.91 -18.24 -7.12
CA ARG A 51 0.37 -18.39 -7.83
C ARG A 51 0.18 -18.53 -9.34
N SER A 52 -0.95 -19.11 -9.76
CA SER A 52 -1.41 -19.16 -11.17
C SER A 52 -1.62 -17.77 -11.79
N GLY A 53 -1.71 -16.71 -10.98
CA GLY A 53 -2.08 -15.37 -11.39
C GLY A 53 -3.56 -15.08 -11.14
N GLY A 54 -3.97 -13.83 -11.39
CA GLY A 54 -5.30 -13.31 -11.09
C GLY A 54 -5.21 -12.07 -10.20
N ASN A 55 -6.35 -11.67 -9.64
CA ASN A 55 -6.44 -10.48 -8.80
C ASN A 55 -5.66 -10.65 -7.50
N THR A 56 -5.04 -9.57 -7.05
CA THR A 56 -4.46 -9.47 -5.72
C THR A 56 -5.49 -8.93 -4.74
N ILE A 57 -5.67 -9.61 -3.62
CA ILE A 57 -6.54 -9.19 -2.53
C ILE A 57 -5.68 -8.54 -1.45
N MET A 58 -6.05 -7.34 -1.02
CA MET A 58 -5.36 -6.59 0.03
C MET A 58 -6.30 -6.32 1.20
N GLU A 59 -5.93 -6.81 2.37
CA GLU A 59 -6.61 -6.58 3.63
C GLU A 59 -5.86 -5.50 4.41
N VAL A 60 -6.49 -4.33 4.55
CA VAL A 60 -5.90 -3.11 5.10
C VAL A 60 -6.46 -2.86 6.49
N HIS A 61 -5.59 -2.83 7.50
CA HIS A 61 -5.91 -2.58 8.90
C HIS A 61 -5.07 -1.43 9.43
N LEU A 62 -5.61 -0.22 9.48
CA LEU A 62 -4.93 0.99 9.94
C LEU A 62 -5.64 1.59 11.16
N LYS A 63 -4.88 2.32 11.97
CA LYS A 63 -5.41 3.14 13.07
C LYS A 63 -4.64 4.45 13.20
N GLY A 64 -5.25 5.44 13.84
CA GLY A 64 -4.63 6.75 14.10
C GLY A 64 -4.80 7.75 12.97
N LEU A 65 -5.71 7.50 12.03
CA LEU A 65 -6.07 8.43 10.96
C LEU A 65 -7.17 9.38 11.43
N PRO A 66 -7.16 10.66 11.04
CA PRO A 66 -8.32 11.53 11.21
C PRO A 66 -9.57 10.91 10.56
N PRO A 67 -10.76 11.01 11.16
CA PRO A 67 -12.00 10.59 10.53
C PRO A 67 -12.25 11.39 9.24
N THR A 68 -12.23 10.72 8.09
CA THR A 68 -12.59 11.30 6.79
C THR A 68 -13.07 10.21 5.84
N PRO A 69 -14.01 10.52 4.94
CA PRO A 69 -14.44 9.60 3.89
C PRO A 69 -13.36 9.34 2.83
N ARG A 70 -12.24 10.08 2.85
CA ARG A 70 -11.22 10.00 1.80
C ARG A 70 -9.82 10.18 2.39
N HIS A 71 -9.10 9.06 2.46
CA HIS A 71 -7.64 8.98 2.55
C HIS A 71 -7.12 8.37 1.26
N GLY A 72 -6.20 9.03 0.57
CA GLY A 72 -5.59 8.45 -0.62
C GLY A 72 -4.81 7.18 -0.26
N PHE A 73 -4.78 6.20 -1.15
CA PHE A 73 -4.04 4.97 -0.91
C PHE A 73 -3.27 4.59 -2.16
N HIS A 74 -1.94 4.65 -2.06
CA HIS A 74 -1.07 4.42 -3.20
C HIS A 74 0.11 3.54 -2.84
N ILE A 75 0.59 2.75 -3.81
CA ILE A 75 1.92 2.11 -3.77
C ILE A 75 2.89 3.02 -4.53
N HIS A 76 4.03 3.34 -3.92
CA HIS A 76 5.05 4.24 -4.45
C HIS A 76 6.21 3.48 -5.10
N GLU A 77 7.16 4.18 -5.71
CA GLU A 77 8.25 3.57 -6.49
C GLU A 77 9.36 2.95 -5.62
N TYR A 78 9.60 3.49 -4.43
CA TYR A 78 10.69 3.07 -3.54
C TYR A 78 10.17 2.73 -2.15
N GLY A 79 10.88 1.81 -1.48
CA GLY A 79 10.69 1.53 -0.06
C GLY A 79 11.49 2.46 0.86
N ASP A 80 12.04 3.57 0.36
CA ASP A 80 12.80 4.52 1.18
C ASP A 80 11.90 5.61 1.75
N ILE A 81 11.95 5.70 3.05
CA ILE A 81 10.99 6.34 3.97
C ILE A 81 11.70 6.80 5.23
N PHE A 82 13.00 6.50 5.34
CA PHE A 82 13.85 6.87 6.47
C PHE A 82 14.72 8.07 6.12
N THR A 83 15.09 8.25 4.83
CA THR A 83 15.99 9.33 4.40
C THR A 83 15.29 10.71 4.45
N GLN A 84 14.21 10.88 3.68
CA GLN A 84 13.40 12.11 3.63
C GLN A 84 11.90 11.83 3.77
N GLY A 85 11.54 10.65 4.27
CA GLY A 85 10.14 10.29 4.39
C GLY A 85 9.46 10.01 3.02
N CYS A 86 8.21 10.44 2.80
CA CYS A 86 7.47 10.36 1.52
C CYS A 86 8.29 10.89 0.35
N GLN A 87 9.12 11.92 0.54
CA GLN A 87 9.92 12.44 -0.58
C GLN A 87 10.89 11.37 -1.12
N SER A 88 11.34 10.46 -0.26
CA SER A 88 12.21 9.34 -0.64
C SER A 88 11.46 8.16 -1.24
N THR A 89 10.12 8.13 -1.17
CA THR A 89 9.31 7.04 -1.73
C THR A 89 9.16 7.12 -3.24
N GLY A 90 9.48 8.27 -3.84
CA GLY A 90 9.27 8.51 -5.27
C GLY A 90 7.80 8.70 -5.63
N SER A 91 7.52 8.70 -6.93
CA SER A 91 6.17 8.79 -7.49
C SER A 91 5.38 7.50 -7.25
N HIS A 92 4.10 7.49 -7.62
CA HIS A 92 3.29 6.27 -7.60
C HIS A 92 3.94 5.19 -8.48
N TYR A 93 3.82 3.94 -8.08
CA TYR A 93 4.38 2.82 -8.83
C TYR A 93 3.71 2.72 -10.21
N ASN A 94 4.48 3.04 -11.24
CA ASN A 94 4.02 3.17 -12.61
C ASN A 94 5.02 2.53 -13.59
N PRO A 95 5.14 1.20 -13.60
CA PRO A 95 6.08 0.51 -14.50
C PRO A 95 5.73 0.67 -15.99
N GLU A 96 4.49 1.04 -16.31
CA GLU A 96 3.99 1.17 -17.68
C GLU A 96 4.00 2.62 -18.19
N ASN A 97 4.43 3.58 -17.35
CA ASN A 97 4.49 5.01 -17.66
C ASN A 97 3.15 5.59 -18.15
N TYR A 98 2.06 5.17 -17.51
CA TYR A 98 0.72 5.67 -17.77
C TYR A 98 0.42 6.95 -16.99
N HIS A 99 -0.73 7.57 -17.27
CA HIS A 99 -1.27 8.64 -16.45
C HIS A 99 -2.00 8.07 -15.22
N HIS A 100 -2.20 8.91 -14.21
CA HIS A 100 -3.01 8.55 -13.05
C HIS A 100 -4.46 8.22 -13.47
N GLY A 101 -5.09 7.33 -12.72
CA GLY A 101 -6.50 6.96 -12.93
C GLY A 101 -7.15 6.39 -11.66
N ALA A 102 -8.47 6.29 -11.67
CA ALA A 102 -9.21 5.64 -10.61
C ALA A 102 -9.01 4.11 -10.67
N PRO A 103 -9.15 3.34 -9.58
CA PRO A 103 -8.85 1.91 -9.55
C PRO A 103 -9.58 1.06 -10.62
N GLY A 104 -10.76 1.51 -11.05
CA GLY A 104 -11.57 0.89 -12.09
C GLY A 104 -11.20 1.25 -13.53
N ASP A 105 -10.32 2.24 -13.73
CA ASP A 105 -9.94 2.69 -15.07
C ASP A 105 -9.06 1.66 -15.77
N GLU A 106 -9.17 1.61 -17.10
CA GLU A 106 -8.32 0.78 -17.97
C GLU A 106 -6.86 1.21 -17.95
N ILE A 107 -6.64 2.51 -17.89
CA ILE A 107 -5.31 3.13 -17.86
C ILE A 107 -5.19 3.88 -16.55
N ARG A 108 -4.25 3.44 -15.72
CA ARG A 108 -3.90 4.07 -14.44
C ARG A 108 -2.50 3.66 -14.02
N HIS A 109 -1.95 4.29 -12.99
CA HIS A 109 -0.78 3.71 -12.35
C HIS A 109 -1.16 2.40 -11.65
N VAL A 110 -0.26 1.42 -11.69
CA VAL A 110 -0.42 0.17 -10.93
C VAL A 110 -0.62 0.46 -9.45
N GLY A 111 0.08 1.47 -8.94
CA GLY A 111 -0.01 1.94 -7.56
C GLY A 111 -1.25 2.77 -7.21
N ASP A 112 -2.14 3.10 -8.15
CA ASP A 112 -3.36 3.88 -7.85
C ASP A 112 -4.47 3.00 -7.28
N LEU A 113 -4.64 2.97 -5.95
CA LEU A 113 -5.61 2.10 -5.26
C LEU A 113 -6.86 2.83 -4.74
N GLY A 114 -6.95 4.13 -4.98
CA GLY A 114 -8.14 4.94 -4.69
C GLY A 114 -8.15 5.47 -3.26
N ASN A 115 -9.33 5.51 -2.65
CA ASN A 115 -9.52 6.09 -1.33
C ASN A 115 -9.95 5.05 -0.29
N LEU A 116 -9.42 5.19 0.92
CA LEU A 116 -9.86 4.47 2.11
C LEU A 116 -10.72 5.38 2.99
N VAL A 117 -11.67 4.76 3.70
CA VAL A 117 -12.57 5.44 4.64
C VAL A 117 -12.12 5.12 6.06
N SER A 118 -11.83 6.15 6.86
CA SER A 118 -11.64 5.98 8.30
C SER A 118 -12.94 6.22 9.05
N ASN A 119 -13.20 5.41 10.08
CA ASN A 119 -14.33 5.61 10.97
C ASN A 119 -14.04 6.73 11.99
N GLU A 120 -15.05 7.07 12.81
CA GLU A 120 -14.94 8.10 13.84
C GLU A 120 -13.85 7.83 14.89
N ALA A 121 -13.50 6.56 15.11
CA ALA A 121 -12.43 6.15 16.00
C ALA A 121 -11.04 6.15 15.33
N GLY A 122 -10.96 6.58 14.06
CA GLY A 122 -9.72 6.69 13.31
C GLY A 122 -9.13 5.36 12.83
N TYR A 123 -9.99 4.33 12.69
CA TYR A 123 -9.62 3.01 12.17
C TYR A 123 -10.06 2.85 10.71
N ILE A 124 -9.26 2.09 9.96
CA ILE A 124 -9.58 1.60 8.62
C ILE A 124 -9.50 0.07 8.66
N ASN A 125 -10.58 -0.59 8.26
CA ASN A 125 -10.63 -2.02 7.97
C ASN A 125 -11.22 -2.17 6.57
N ALA A 126 -10.36 -2.37 5.57
CA ALA A 126 -10.78 -2.39 4.17
C ALA A 126 -10.27 -3.63 3.46
N LYS A 127 -11.02 -4.06 2.45
CA LYS A 127 -10.62 -5.11 1.52
C LYS A 127 -10.59 -4.52 0.13
N ILE A 128 -9.42 -4.49 -0.49
CA ILE A 128 -9.23 -4.04 -1.87
C ILE A 128 -8.98 -5.28 -2.72
N ILE A 129 -9.58 -5.33 -3.91
CA ILE A 129 -9.31 -6.33 -4.92
C ILE A 129 -8.77 -5.59 -6.13
N ASP A 130 -7.53 -5.88 -6.51
CA ASP A 130 -6.83 -5.16 -7.57
C ASP A 130 -6.37 -6.12 -8.68
N ARG A 131 -6.51 -5.68 -9.93
CA ARG A 131 -6.16 -6.47 -11.13
C ARG A 131 -4.76 -6.22 -11.65
N LEU A 132 -4.14 -5.09 -11.30
CA LEU A 132 -2.84 -4.66 -11.81
C LEU A 132 -1.70 -4.97 -10.82
N VAL A 133 -1.97 -4.86 -9.51
CA VAL A 133 -1.01 -5.25 -8.47
C VAL A 133 -0.71 -6.74 -8.57
N SER A 134 0.58 -7.06 -8.63
CA SER A 134 1.07 -8.44 -8.75
C SER A 134 2.14 -8.73 -7.71
N LEU A 135 2.02 -9.88 -7.06
CA LEU A 135 3.03 -10.46 -6.16
C LEU A 135 3.97 -11.42 -6.91
N ARG A 136 3.74 -11.63 -8.22
CA ARG A 136 4.55 -12.54 -9.03
C ARG A 136 5.87 -11.86 -9.43
N PRO A 137 7.03 -12.54 -9.25
CA PRO A 137 8.35 -11.95 -9.51
C PRO A 137 8.55 -11.44 -10.94
N THR A 138 7.89 -12.06 -11.92
CA THR A 138 8.13 -11.83 -13.35
C THR A 138 7.23 -10.78 -13.98
N GLN A 139 6.25 -10.26 -13.23
CA GLN A 139 5.12 -9.56 -13.82
C GLN A 139 4.74 -8.30 -13.03
N PHE A 140 5.75 -7.50 -12.66
CA PHE A 140 5.62 -6.29 -11.83
C PHE A 140 5.45 -6.58 -10.34
N SER A 141 6.57 -6.89 -9.68
CA SER A 141 6.57 -7.19 -8.26
C SER A 141 6.35 -5.93 -7.41
N CYS A 142 5.23 -5.89 -6.69
CA CYS A 142 4.91 -4.80 -5.75
C CYS A 142 5.67 -5.00 -4.43
N TRP A 143 6.84 -4.38 -4.32
CA TRP A 143 7.67 -4.42 -3.11
C TRP A 143 7.94 -3.04 -2.50
N LYS A 144 7.00 -2.09 -2.67
CA LYS A 144 7.32 -0.66 -2.49
C LYS A 144 6.36 0.00 -1.51
N SER A 145 6.79 1.15 -0.96
CA SER A 145 6.13 1.81 0.17
C SER A 145 4.70 2.24 -0.18
N ILE A 146 3.86 2.40 0.85
CA ILE A 146 2.50 2.90 0.71
C ILE A 146 2.45 4.29 1.30
N CYS A 147 1.79 5.26 0.67
CA CYS A 147 1.59 6.60 1.25
C CYS A 147 0.14 7.07 1.03
N ASP A 148 -0.35 7.83 2.01
CA ASP A 148 -1.66 8.47 1.98
C ASP A 148 -1.48 9.96 1.66
N SER A 149 -2.07 10.41 0.55
CA SER A 149 -1.96 11.76 -0.02
C SER A 149 -2.92 12.73 0.65
#